data_AF-A0A7X6XTF2-F1
#
_entry.id   AF-A0A7X6XTF2-F1
#
_cell.length_a   1.000
_cell.length_b   1.000
_cell.length_c   1.000
_cell.angle_alpha   90.00
_cell.angle_beta   90.00
_cell.angle_gamma   90.00
#
_symmetry.space_group_name_H-M   'P 1'
#
loop_
_entity.id
_entity.type
_entity.pdbx_description
1 polymer ?
#
loop_
_entity_poly.entity_id
_entity_poly.type
_entity_poly.pdbx_seq_one_letter_code
_entity_poly.pdbx_strand_id
1 'polypeptide(L)'
;MLTKGQKKGVIFGIIWGFFSWVPYYTEYLGNIRNLIGIPATLGLNLELVLNKGNAFVFSIIMGAGICFFIVSLFEFLRTGVKVIGLFPYKKRRMLKRGL
;
A
#
# COMPACT_ATOMS: atom_id res chain seq x y z
N MET A 1 14.37 0.49 -7.16
CA MET A 1 13.59 -0.32 -8.13
C MET A 1 12.42 -0.94 -7.37
N LEU A 2 11.17 -0.70 -7.78
CA LEU A 2 9.98 -1.20 -7.06
C LEU A 2 9.94 -2.74 -7.05
N THR A 3 9.65 -3.34 -5.89
CA THR A 3 9.50 -4.79 -5.77
C THR A 3 8.26 -5.27 -6.52
N LYS A 4 8.25 -6.56 -6.91
CA LYS A 4 7.07 -7.18 -7.57
C LYS A 4 5.83 -7.11 -6.68
N GLY A 5 5.99 -7.16 -5.35
CA GLY A 5 4.92 -7.00 -4.37
C GLY A 5 4.34 -5.60 -4.39
N GLN A 6 5.18 -4.57 -4.30
CA GLN A 6 4.76 -3.17 -4.37
C GLN A 6 3.99 -2.83 -5.65
N LYS A 7 4.45 -3.32 -6.80
CA LYS A 7 3.73 -3.14 -8.08
C LYS A 7 2.33 -3.76 -8.05
N LYS A 8 2.21 -4.97 -7.51
CA LYS A 8 0.90 -5.62 -7.32
C LYS A 8 0.03 -4.83 -6.33
N GLY A 9 0.60 -4.33 -5.24
CA GLY A 9 -0.10 -3.49 -4.26
C GLY A 9 -0.71 -2.25 -4.89
N VAL A 10 0.03 -1.55 -5.75
CA VAL A 10 -0.49 -0.39 -6.50
C VAL A 10 -1.65 -0.80 -7.41
N ILE A 11 -1.51 -1.89 -8.18
CA ILE A 11 -2.57 -2.37 -9.07
C ILE A 11 -3.83 -2.73 -8.27
N PHE A 12 -3.68 -3.45 -7.17
CA PHE A 12 -4.79 -3.78 -6.28
C PHE A 12 -5.44 -2.53 -5.69
N GLY A 13 -4.64 -1.54 -5.28
CA GLY A 13 -5.16 -0.28 -4.75
C GLY A 13 -5.91 0.56 -5.78
N ILE A 14 -5.47 0.54 -7.05
CA ILE A 14 -6.22 1.17 -8.16
C ILE A 14 -7.55 0.48 -8.34
N ILE A 15 -7.55 -0.86 -8.48
CA ILE A 15 -8.78 -1.65 -8.65
C ILE A 15 -9.73 -1.42 -7.47
N TRP A 16 -9.22 -1.42 -6.25
CA TRP A 16 -9.99 -1.14 -5.05
C TRP A 16 -10.56 0.29 -5.03
N GLY A 17 -9.79 1.27 -5.51
CA GLY A 17 -10.27 2.64 -5.73
C GLY A 17 -11.46 2.71 -6.70
N PHE A 18 -11.43 1.97 -7.81
CA PHE A 18 -12.57 1.86 -8.73
C PHE A 18 -13.78 1.21 -8.05
N PHE A 19 -13.58 0.07 -7.38
CA PHE A 19 -14.66 -0.65 -6.70
C PHE A 19 -15.25 0.11 -5.51
N SER A 20 -14.52 1.05 -4.93
CA SER A 20 -15.00 1.85 -3.79
C SER A 20 -16.22 2.72 -4.09
N TRP A 21 -16.45 3.04 -5.37
CA TRP A 21 -17.61 3.79 -5.82
C TRP A 21 -18.86 2.94 -5.97
N VAL A 22 -18.73 1.61 -6.11
CA VAL A 22 -19.88 0.70 -6.20
C VAL A 22 -20.79 0.80 -4.96
N PRO A 23 -20.29 0.61 -3.72
CA PRO A 23 -21.12 0.75 -2.52
C PRO A 23 -21.49 2.20 -2.20
N TYR A 24 -20.84 3.18 -2.84
CA TYR A 24 -21.24 4.59 -2.72
C TYR A 24 -22.56 4.85 -3.47
N TYR A 25 -22.73 4.22 -4.64
CA TYR A 25 -23.96 4.34 -5.44
C TYR A 25 -25.03 3.28 -5.11
N THR A 26 -24.71 2.29 -4.27
CA THR A 26 -25.64 1.21 -3.91
C THR A 26 -25.81 1.10 -2.40
N GLU A 27 -27.02 1.39 -1.91
CA GLU A 27 -27.37 1.27 -0.48
C GLU A 27 -27.38 -0.19 0.02
N TYR A 28 -27.39 -1.17 -0.89
CA TYR A 28 -27.49 -2.60 -0.58
C TYR A 28 -26.25 -3.21 0.11
N LEU A 29 -25.12 -2.49 0.16
CA LEU A 29 -23.84 -3.00 0.67
C LEU A 29 -23.51 -2.53 2.10
N GLY A 30 -24.50 -2.23 2.94
CA GLY A 30 -24.33 -1.61 4.27
C GLY A 30 -23.17 -2.13 5.13
N ASN A 31 -23.01 -3.46 5.25
CA ASN A 31 -21.92 -4.05 6.05
C ASN A 31 -20.54 -3.99 5.35
N ILE A 32 -20.52 -4.06 4.02
CA ILE A 32 -19.29 -4.13 3.22
C ILE A 32 -18.80 -2.72 2.81
N ARG A 33 -19.69 -1.72 2.85
CA ARG A 33 -19.41 -0.31 2.56
C ARG A 33 -18.28 0.25 3.41
N ASN A 34 -18.20 -0.14 4.69
CA ASN A 34 -17.18 0.37 5.60
C ASN A 34 -15.76 -0.07 5.21
N LEU A 35 -15.61 -1.18 4.48
CA LEU A 35 -14.30 -1.63 3.99
C LEU A 35 -14.07 -1.21 2.54
N ILE A 36 -15.04 -1.45 1.66
CA ILE A 36 -14.88 -1.18 0.22
C ILE A 36 -14.95 0.31 -0.09
N GLY A 37 -15.76 1.09 0.63
CA GLY A 37 -15.98 2.52 0.40
C GLY A 37 -14.90 3.46 1.00
N ILE A 38 -13.88 2.93 1.67
CA ILE A 38 -12.82 3.75 2.29
C ILE A 38 -12.13 4.66 1.26
N PRO A 39 -11.67 4.17 0.09
CA PRO A 39 -11.03 5.04 -0.89
C PRO A 39 -11.96 6.14 -1.42
N ALA A 40 -13.24 5.84 -1.67
CA ALA A 40 -14.24 6.81 -2.14
C ALA A 40 -14.49 7.93 -1.12
N THR A 41 -14.69 7.57 0.15
CA THR A 41 -14.91 8.56 1.22
C THR A 41 -13.68 9.45 1.43
N LEU A 42 -12.47 8.88 1.37
CA LEU A 42 -11.23 9.65 1.45
C LEU A 42 -11.06 10.59 0.25
N GLY A 43 -11.38 10.13 -0.96
CA GLY A 43 -11.32 10.95 -2.17
C GLY A 43 -12.30 12.14 -2.12
N LEU A 44 -13.52 11.90 -1.66
CA LEU A 44 -14.53 12.95 -1.45
C LEU A 44 -14.10 13.97 -0.39
N ASN A 45 -13.58 13.51 0.75
CA ASN A 45 -13.10 14.40 1.79
C ASN A 45 -11.92 15.26 1.31
N LEU A 46 -11.02 14.70 0.49
CA LEU A 46 -9.91 15.45 -0.12
C LEU A 46 -10.42 16.51 -1.08
N GLU A 47 -11.38 16.19 -1.94
CA GLU A 47 -11.99 17.17 -2.84
C GLU A 47 -12.64 18.32 -2.05
N LEU A 48 -13.39 18.00 -0.99
CA LEU A 48 -14.04 18.98 -0.13
C LEU A 48 -13.03 19.88 0.61
N VAL A 49 -11.94 19.30 1.12
CA VAL A 49 -10.88 20.06 1.81
C VAL A 49 -10.11 20.96 0.85
N LEU A 50 -9.83 20.48 -0.36
CA LEU A 50 -9.08 21.23 -1.37
C LEU A 50 -9.96 22.21 -2.17
N ASN A 51 -11.29 22.07 -2.08
CA ASN A 51 -12.31 22.77 -2.88
C ASN A 51 -12.04 22.72 -4.39
N LYS A 52 -11.25 21.74 -4.84
CA LYS A 52 -10.75 21.58 -6.20
C LYS A 52 -10.39 20.12 -6.45
N GLY A 53 -10.51 19.70 -7.70
CA GLY A 53 -10.09 18.38 -8.16
C GLY A 53 -11.27 17.46 -8.46
N ASN A 54 -11.01 16.16 -8.45
CA ASN A 54 -12.01 15.13 -8.73
C ASN A 54 -11.85 14.02 -7.70
N ALA A 55 -12.86 13.82 -6.86
CA ALA A 55 -12.89 12.80 -5.83
C ALA A 55 -12.56 11.43 -6.41
N PHE A 56 -13.04 11.08 -7.60
CA PHE A 56 -12.75 9.78 -8.21
C PHE A 56 -11.26 9.53 -8.38
N VAL A 57 -10.54 10.54 -8.90
CA VAL A 57 -9.09 10.47 -9.10
C VAL A 57 -8.38 10.42 -7.74
N PHE A 58 -8.81 11.22 -6.77
CA PHE A 58 -8.26 11.17 -5.42
C PHE A 58 -8.49 9.82 -4.74
N SER A 59 -9.65 9.18 -4.94
CA SER A 59 -9.94 7.83 -4.42
C SER A 59 -8.97 6.79 -4.97
N ILE A 60 -8.64 6.86 -6.27
CA ILE A 60 -7.68 5.96 -6.91
C ILE A 60 -6.28 6.19 -6.33
N ILE A 61 -5.86 7.45 -6.20
CA ILE A 61 -4.55 7.79 -5.64
C ILE A 61 -4.43 7.33 -4.19
N MET A 62 -5.47 7.55 -3.38
CA MET A 62 -5.52 7.13 -1.99
C MET A 62 -5.52 5.60 -1.87
N GLY A 63 -6.34 4.90 -2.66
CA GLY A 63 -6.37 3.44 -2.69
C GLY A 63 -5.01 2.84 -3.09
N ALA A 64 -4.40 3.36 -4.15
CA ALA A 64 -3.06 2.97 -4.59
C ALA A 64 -1.99 3.24 -3.52
N GLY A 65 -2.02 4.43 -2.90
CA GLY A 65 -1.10 4.84 -1.85
C GLY A 65 -1.20 3.96 -0.60
N ILE A 66 -2.42 3.69 -0.14
CA ILE A 66 -2.67 2.83 1.04
C ILE A 66 -2.19 1.41 0.77
N CYS A 67 -2.58 0.79 -0.35
CA CYS A 67 -2.14 -0.57 -0.66
C CYS A 67 -0.63 -0.65 -0.87
N PHE A 68 -0.02 0.35 -1.51
CA PHE A 68 1.44 0.43 -1.64
C PHE A 68 2.13 0.53 -0.27
N PHE A 69 1.61 1.37 0.62
CA PHE A 69 2.14 1.56 1.97
C PHE A 69 2.04 0.28 2.80
N ILE A 70 0.87 -0.38 2.80
CA ILE A 70 0.65 -1.65 3.51
C ILE A 70 1.61 -2.73 3.00
N VAL A 71 1.75 -2.88 1.68
CA VAL A 71 2.67 -3.87 1.11
C VAL A 71 4.12 -3.54 1.44
N SER A 72 4.50 -2.26 1.41
CA SER A 72 5.85 -1.83 1.78
C SER A 72 6.13 -2.08 3.26
N LEU A 73 5.16 -1.81 4.14
CA LEU A 73 5.27 -2.09 5.58
C LEU A 73 5.39 -3.60 5.83
N PHE A 74 4.61 -4.41 5.10
CA PHE A 74 4.65 -5.86 5.23
C PHE A 74 5.96 -6.45 4.70
N GLU A 75 6.48 -5.93 3.59
CA GLU A 75 7.82 -6.27 3.09
C GLU A 75 8.89 -5.85 4.11
N PHE A 76 8.80 -4.66 4.70
CA PHE A 76 9.71 -4.19 5.73
C PHE A 76 9.71 -5.12 6.96
N LEU A 77 8.53 -5.50 7.46
CA LEU A 77 8.38 -6.42 8.59
C LEU A 77 8.87 -7.84 8.26
N ARG A 78 8.57 -8.36 7.06
CA ARG A 78 9.01 -9.68 6.59
C ARG A 78 10.51 -9.79 6.38
N THR A 79 11.15 -8.70 5.97
CA THR A 79 12.61 -8.66 5.84
C THR A 79 13.27 -8.73 7.22
N GLY A 80 12.47 -8.59 8.29
CA GLY A 80 12.93 -8.36 9.63
C GLY A 80 13.58 -7.00 9.69
N VAL A 81 13.44 -6.31 10.81
CA VAL A 81 14.42 -5.30 11.15
C VAL A 81 15.75 -6.04 11.36
N LYS A 82 16.46 -6.33 10.27
CA LYS A 82 17.91 -6.45 10.30
C LYS A 82 18.39 -5.05 10.65
N VAL A 83 18.41 -4.74 11.95
CA VAL A 83 19.28 -3.68 12.45
C VAL A 83 20.67 -4.12 12.02
N ILE A 84 21.14 -3.56 10.90
CA ILE A 84 22.51 -3.71 10.44
C ILE A 84 23.36 -3.12 11.57
N GLY A 85 23.80 -3.98 12.49
CA GLY A 85 24.50 -3.58 13.72
C GLY A 85 24.41 -4.56 14.91
N LEU A 86 23.37 -5.41 15.02
CA LEU A 86 23.12 -6.17 16.27
C LEU A 86 23.46 -7.67 16.24
N PHE A 87 23.70 -8.26 15.07
CA PHE A 87 24.17 -9.66 15.00
C PHE A 87 25.35 -9.78 14.04
N PRO A 88 26.57 -10.09 14.52
CA PRO A 88 27.68 -10.41 13.63
C PRO A 88 27.31 -11.69 12.88
N TYR A 89 27.15 -11.53 11.57
CA TYR A 89 26.94 -12.62 10.63
C TYR A 89 28.08 -13.64 10.81
N LYS A 90 27.77 -14.79 11.41
CA LYS A 90 28.73 -15.84 11.72
C LYS A 90 29.45 -16.28 10.43
N LYS A 91 30.76 -16.04 10.42
CA LYS A 91 31.82 -16.63 9.58
C LYS A 91 31.73 -16.39 8.06
N ARG A 92 32.27 -15.24 7.63
CA ARG A 92 33.06 -15.23 6.38
C ARG A 92 34.25 -16.16 6.59
N ARG A 93 34.27 -17.30 5.90
CA ARG A 93 35.44 -18.18 5.82
C ARG A 93 36.52 -17.39 5.07
N MET A 94 37.53 -16.91 5.79
CA MET A 94 38.74 -16.37 5.15
C MET A 94 39.31 -17.46 4.25
N LEU A 95 39.34 -17.21 2.94
CA LEU A 95 40.20 -17.94 2.03
C LEU A 95 41.62 -17.77 2.54
N LYS A 96 42.23 -18.87 2.99
CA LYS A 96 43.65 -18.90 3.32
C LYS A 96 44.40 -18.42 2.08
N ARG A 97 45.07 -17.27 2.19
CA ARG A 97 46.12 -16.87 1.25
C ARG A 97 47.21 -17.94 1.38
N GLY A 98 47.34 -18.78 0.36
CA GLY A 98 48.57 -19.51 0.12
C GLY A 98 49.56 -18.54 -0.50
N LEU A 99 50.56 -18.15 0.29
CA LEU A 99 51.89 -17.77 -0.18
C LEU A 99 52.83 -18.86 0.34
#